data_AF-A0A372F9G2-F1
#
_entry.id   AF-A0A372F9G2-F1
#
_cell.length_a   1.000
_cell.length_b   1.000
_cell.length_c   1.000
_cell.angle_alpha   90.00
_cell.angle_beta   90.00
_cell.angle_gamma   90.00
#
_symmetry.space_group_name_H-M   'P 1'
#
loop_
_entity.id
_entity.type
_entity.pdbx_description
1 polymer ?
#
loop_
_entity_poly.entity_id
_entity_poly.type
_entity_poly.pdbx_seq_one_letter_code
_entity_poly.pdbx_strand_id
1 'polypeptide(L)'
;MRSATAHEIFKTDERFEVSSAGTHKSARNVISLSLLEWADSIVVMEKYHRNYIRKNFPDIYKIKKIVCLYIPDEYDYMQPELVHLLQEKFESVHTRGLL
;
A
#
# COMPACT_ATOMS: atom_id res chain seq x y z
N MET A 1 -10.05 1.80 3.69
CA MET A 1 -10.52 2.48 2.46
C MET A 1 -9.37 2.89 1.54
N ARG A 2 -8.36 3.56 2.06
CA ARG A 2 -7.18 4.04 1.32
C ARG A 2 -6.49 3.04 0.39
N SER A 3 -6.19 1.82 0.84
CA SER A 3 -5.55 0.80 0.00
C SER A 3 -6.45 0.25 -1.10
N ALA A 4 -7.76 0.16 -0.86
CA ALA A 4 -8.73 -0.23 -1.87
C ALA A 4 -8.87 0.85 -2.95
N THR A 5 -8.90 2.12 -2.56
CA THR A 5 -8.88 3.25 -3.50
C THR A 5 -7.59 3.26 -4.32
N ALA A 6 -6.43 3.02 -3.71
CA ALA A 6 -5.16 2.90 -4.44
C ALA A 6 -5.20 1.75 -5.47
N HIS A 7 -5.75 0.59 -5.12
CA HIS A 7 -5.94 -0.49 -6.09
C HIS A 7 -6.86 -0.06 -7.24
N GLU A 8 -8.01 0.55 -6.94
CA GLU A 8 -8.98 0.95 -7.95
C GLU A 8 -8.41 1.93 -8.98
N ILE A 9 -7.60 2.90 -8.54
CA ILE A 9 -7.02 3.91 -9.43
C ILE A 9 -5.82 3.40 -10.25
N PHE A 10 -5.10 2.38 -9.77
CA PHE A 10 -3.89 1.87 -10.43
C PHE A 10 -4.08 0.51 -11.13
N LYS A 11 -5.22 -0.18 -10.96
CA LYS A 11 -5.46 -1.50 -11.59
C LYS A 11 -5.43 -1.51 -13.11
N THR A 12 -5.62 -0.36 -13.75
CA THR A 12 -5.56 -0.19 -15.21
C THR A 12 -4.29 0.52 -15.67
N ASP A 13 -3.36 0.79 -14.77
CA ASP A 13 -2.10 1.43 -15.11
C ASP A 13 -1.13 0.38 -15.65
N GLU A 14 -0.71 0.50 -16.90
CA GLU A 14 0.18 -0.46 -17.57
C GLU A 14 1.57 -0.56 -16.90
N ARG A 15 1.94 0.42 -16.06
CA ARG A 15 3.20 0.42 -15.32
C ARG A 15 3.20 -0.54 -14.13
N PHE A 16 2.03 -0.93 -13.62
CA PHE A 16 1.92 -1.62 -12.34
C PHE A 16 0.96 -2.80 -12.38
N GLU A 17 1.37 -3.92 -11.81
CA GLU A 17 0.43 -4.95 -11.34
C GLU A 17 0.15 -4.69 -9.85
N VAL A 18 -1.13 -4.46 -9.49
CA VAL A 18 -1.48 -3.98 -8.14
C VAL A 18 -2.46 -4.89 -7.41
N SER A 19 -2.22 -5.07 -6.11
CA SER A 19 -3.13 -5.73 -5.18
C SER A 19 -3.21 -4.93 -3.88
N SER A 20 -4.32 -5.05 -3.14
CA SER A 20 -4.51 -4.37 -1.85
C SER A 20 -4.89 -5.33 -0.75
N ALA A 21 -4.39 -5.08 0.46
CA ALA A 21 -4.68 -5.89 1.65
C ALA A 21 -4.83 -5.01 2.90
N GLY A 22 -5.52 -5.54 3.92
CA GLY A 22 -5.65 -4.95 5.23
C GLY A 22 -4.87 -5.70 6.31
N THR A 23 -4.42 -4.99 7.33
CA THR A 23 -3.70 -5.59 8.48
C THR A 23 -4.63 -6.13 9.57
N HIS A 24 -5.90 -5.73 9.55
CA HIS A 24 -6.91 -6.20 10.49
C HIS A 24 -7.53 -7.52 10.01
N LYS A 25 -7.84 -8.43 10.95
CA LYS A 25 -8.40 -9.76 10.63
C LYS A 25 -9.77 -9.71 9.96
N SER A 26 -10.51 -8.62 10.14
CA SER A 26 -11.80 -8.39 9.50
C SER A 26 -11.70 -7.77 8.10
N ALA A 27 -10.48 -7.52 7.60
CA ALA A 27 -10.31 -7.03 6.24
C ALA A 27 -10.78 -8.08 5.24
N ARG A 28 -11.45 -7.63 4.17
CA ARG A 28 -11.92 -8.51 3.08
C ARG A 28 -10.79 -9.30 2.45
N ASN A 29 -9.63 -8.66 2.27
CA ASN A 29 -8.38 -9.29 1.88
C ASN A 29 -7.35 -9.02 2.97
N VAL A 30 -7.04 -10.02 3.79
CA VAL A 30 -6.09 -9.88 4.89
C VAL A 30 -4.68 -10.06 4.33
N ILE A 31 -3.75 -9.23 4.81
CA ILE A 31 -2.33 -9.34 4.48
C ILE A 31 -1.83 -10.77 4.77
N SER A 32 -1.17 -11.37 3.78
CA SER A 32 -0.61 -12.72 3.84
C SER A 32 0.85 -12.71 3.41
N LEU A 33 1.58 -13.78 3.76
CA LEU A 33 2.94 -13.97 3.30
C LEU A 33 3.00 -14.02 1.76
N SER A 34 2.09 -14.75 1.12
CA SER A 34 2.05 -14.88 -0.34
C SER A 34 1.88 -13.55 -1.08
N LEU A 35 1.04 -12.64 -0.57
CA LEU A 35 0.87 -11.31 -1.15
C LEU A 35 2.15 -10.48 -1.02
N LEU A 36 2.84 -10.60 0.12
CA LEU A 36 4.08 -9.88 0.38
C LEU A 36 5.26 -10.41 -0.43
N GLU A 37 5.29 -11.72 -0.70
CA GLU A 37 6.30 -12.34 -1.55
C GLU A 37 6.12 -11.96 -3.02
N TRP A 38 4.88 -11.95 -3.51
CA TRP A 38 4.52 -11.54 -4.87
C TRP A 38 4.90 -10.08 -5.17
N ALA A 39 4.71 -9.18 -4.21
CA ALA A 39 4.96 -7.76 -4.43
C ALA A 39 6.47 -7.45 -4.50
N ASP A 40 6.91 -6.79 -5.56
CA ASP A 40 8.27 -6.22 -5.64
C ASP A 40 8.46 -5.07 -4.63
N SER A 41 7.42 -4.26 -4.49
CA SER A 41 7.37 -3.11 -3.58
C SER A 41 6.04 -3.07 -2.81
N ILE A 42 6.12 -2.75 -1.52
CA ILE A 42 4.97 -2.69 -0.62
C ILE A 42 4.75 -1.24 -0.19
N VAL A 43 3.59 -0.70 -0.53
CA VAL A 43 3.18 0.65 -0.14
C VAL A 43 2.18 0.57 1.00
N VAL A 44 2.44 1.31 2.08
CA VAL A 44 1.54 1.40 3.23
C VAL A 44 1.12 2.84 3.50
N MET A 45 -0.02 2.99 4.17
CA MET A 45 -0.58 4.33 4.41
C MET A 45 0.06 5.01 5.62
N GLU A 46 0.44 4.26 6.65
CA GLU A 46 0.88 4.81 7.94
C GLU A 46 1.96 3.95 8.59
N LYS A 47 2.70 4.53 9.54
CA LYS A 47 3.80 3.85 10.23
C LYS A 47 3.35 2.56 10.91
N TYR A 48 2.13 2.52 11.48
CA TYR A 48 1.66 1.34 12.18
C TYR A 48 1.46 0.15 11.23
N HIS A 49 1.05 0.38 9.98
CA HIS A 49 0.97 -0.67 8.96
C HIS A 49 2.34 -1.27 8.67
N ARG A 50 3.36 -0.41 8.48
CA ARG A 50 4.75 -0.86 8.32
C ARG A 50 5.25 -1.63 9.54
N ASN A 51 4.92 -1.15 10.74
CA ASN A 51 5.28 -1.81 12.00
C ASN A 51 4.57 -3.15 12.16
N TYR A 52 3.34 -3.28 11.68
CA TYR A 52 2.62 -4.55 11.64
C TYR A 52 3.38 -5.57 10.77
N ILE A 53 3.83 -5.16 9.58
CA ILE A 53 4.63 -6.03 8.71
C ILE A 53 5.95 -6.41 9.41
N ARG A 54 6.65 -5.44 10.00
CA ARG A 54 7.89 -5.69 10.75
C ARG A 54 7.71 -6.73 11.86
N LYS A 55 6.58 -6.67 12.57
CA LYS A 55 6.30 -7.56 13.71
C LYS A 55 5.91 -8.97 13.27
N ASN A 56 5.07 -9.09 12.24
CA ASN A 56 4.46 -10.36 11.86
C ASN A 56 5.19 -11.07 10.70
N PHE A 57 5.95 -10.33 9.89
CA PHE A 57 6.70 -10.83 8.73
C PHE A 57 8.12 -10.24 8.73
N PRO A 58 8.93 -10.53 9.78
CA PRO A 58 10.24 -9.88 9.96
C PRO A 58 11.21 -10.16 8.81
N ASP A 59 11.13 -11.33 8.18
CA ASP A 59 12.05 -11.69 7.09
C ASP A 59 11.70 -10.97 5.79
N ILE A 60 10.41 -10.86 5.45
CA ILE A 60 9.92 -9.99 4.38
C ILE A 60 10.37 -8.55 4.62
N TYR A 61 10.19 -8.05 5.84
CA TYR A 61 10.51 -6.66 6.17
C TYR A 61 11.99 -6.32 5.98
N LYS A 62 12.90 -7.29 6.15
CA LYS A 62 14.34 -7.10 5.93
C LYS A 62 14.71 -6.99 4.45
N ILE A 63 13.96 -7.66 3.57
CA ILE A 63 14.36 -7.84 2.16
C ILE A 63 13.53 -7.02 1.17
N LYS A 64 12.27 -6.73 1.48
CA LYS A 64 11.36 -6.01 0.57
C LYS A 64 11.46 -4.50 0.75
N LYS A 65 11.26 -3.76 -0.35
CA LYS A 65 11.06 -2.31 -0.30
C LYS A 65 9.69 -2.01 0.31
N ILE A 66 9.67 -1.31 1.44
CA ILE A 66 8.43 -0.91 2.12
C ILE A 66 8.38 0.60 2.29
N VAL A 67 7.49 1.25 1.54
CA VAL A 67 7.32 2.71 1.51
C VAL A 67 6.05 3.09 2.27
N CYS A 68 6.14 4.12 3.10
CA CYS A 68 5.01 4.67 3.84
C CYS A 68 4.61 6.03 3.25
N LEU A 69 3.36 6.18 2.81
CA LEU A 69 2.86 7.43 2.22
C LEU A 69 2.44 8.49 3.23
N TYR A 70 2.27 8.11 4.50
CA TYR A 70 1.82 9.00 5.58
C TYR A 70 0.45 9.65 5.31
N ILE A 71 -0.49 8.86 4.81
CA ILE A 71 -1.87 9.28 4.54
C ILE A 71 -2.74 8.86 5.75
N PRO A 72 -3.35 9.80 6.50
CA PRO A 72 -4.17 9.49 7.68
C PRO A 72 -5.48 8.77 7.32
N ASP A 73 -6.10 8.08 8.28
CA ASP A 73 -7.36 7.33 8.08
C ASP A 73 -8.62 8.21 8.23
N GLU A 74 -8.66 9.30 7.48
CA GLU A 74 -9.71 10.34 7.60
C GLU A 74 -10.50 10.49 6.29
N TYR A 75 -10.39 9.50 5.41
CA TYR A 75 -10.94 9.56 4.06
C TYR A 75 -11.89 8.41 3.76
N ASP A 76 -12.97 8.74 3.07
CA ASP A 76 -13.89 7.75 2.53
C ASP A 76 -13.35 7.10 1.25
N TYR A 77 -13.92 5.94 0.92
CA TYR A 77 -13.58 5.23 -0.31
C TYR A 77 -13.87 6.10 -1.55
N MET A 78 -12.87 6.24 -2.42
CA MET A 78 -12.94 7.04 -3.67
C MET A 78 -13.25 8.53 -3.46
N GLN A 79 -13.06 9.04 -2.24
CA GLN A 79 -13.15 10.47 -1.97
C GLN A 79 -12.17 11.24 -2.88
N PRO A 80 -12.57 12.34 -3.56
CA PRO A 80 -11.72 13.05 -4.52
C PRO A 80 -10.38 13.51 -3.95
N GLU A 81 -10.36 14.03 -2.72
CA GLU A 81 -9.14 14.47 -2.05
C GLU A 81 -8.16 13.31 -1.81
N LEU A 82 -8.68 12.13 -1.47
CA LEU A 82 -7.89 10.93 -1.29
C LEU A 82 -7.30 10.44 -2.63
N VAL A 83 -8.10 10.44 -3.69
CA VAL A 83 -7.66 10.04 -5.04
C VAL A 83 -6.51 10.94 -5.50
N HIS A 84 -6.67 12.26 -5.38
CA HIS A 84 -5.65 13.22 -5.77
C HIS A 84 -4.36 13.04 -4.94
N LEU A 85 -4.49 12.92 -3.62
CA LEU A 85 -3.35 12.71 -2.72
C LEU A 85 -2.60 11.40 -3.02
N LEU A 86 -3.34 10.31 -3.29
CA LEU A 86 -2.73 9.04 -3.66
C LEU A 86 -1.93 9.16 -4.97
N GLN A 87 -2.51 9.76 -6.02
CA GLN A 87 -1.82 9.96 -7.29
C GLN A 87 -0.54 10.78 -7.11
N GLU A 88 -0.60 11.91 -6.40
CA GLU A 88 0.58 12.76 -6.14
C GLU A 88 1.68 11.98 -5.39
N LYS A 89 1.31 11.30 -4.30
CA LYS A 89 2.28 10.55 -3.48
C LYS A 89 2.88 9.38 -4.23
N PHE A 90 2.07 8.63 -4.99
CA PHE A 90 2.54 7.50 -5.79
C PHE A 90 3.52 7.94 -6.89
N GLU A 91 3.19 8.98 -7.65
CA GLU A 91 4.10 9.52 -8.67
C GLU A 91 5.41 10.03 -8.04
N SER A 92 5.34 10.69 -6.89
CA SER A 92 6.54 11.13 -6.16
C SER A 92 7.45 9.97 -5.75
N VAL A 93 6.90 8.87 -5.24
CA VAL A 93 7.72 7.71 -4.83
C VAL A 93 8.23 6.92 -6.04
N HIS A 94 7.43 6.83 -7.10
CA HIS A 94 7.79 6.16 -8.34
C HIS A 94 8.95 6.85 -9.05
N THR A 95 8.84 8.17 -9.28
CA THR A 95 9.89 8.98 -9.93
C THR A 95 11.21 9.01 -9.14
N ARG A 96 11.15 8.79 -7.83
CA ARG A 96 12.33 8.68 -6.96
C ARG A 96 12.94 7.27 -6.91
N GLY A 97 12.40 6.30 -7.66
CA GLY A 97 12.87 4.91 -7.68
C GLY A 97 12.66 4.17 -6.36
N LEU A 98 11.68 4.61 -5.56
CA LEU A 98 11.35 3.99 -4.28
C LEU A 98 10.37 2.81 -4.43
N LEU A 99 9.78 2.65 -5.61
CA LEU A 99 9.03 1.47 -6.03
C LEU A 99 9.90 0.50 -6.84
#